data_AF-A0A0W0VY99-F1
#
_entry.id   AF-A0A0W0VY99-F1
#
_cell.length_a   1.000
_cell.length_b   1.000
_cell.length_c   1.000
_cell.angle_alpha   90.00
_cell.angle_beta   90.00
_cell.angle_gamma   90.00
#
_symmetry.space_group_name_H-M   'P 1'
#
loop_
_entity.id
_entity.type
_entity.pdbx_description
1 polymer ?
#
loop_
_entity_poly.entity_id
_entity_poly.type
_entity_poly.pdbx_seq_one_letter_code
_entity_poly.pdbx_strand_id
1 'polypeptide(L)'
;MQLVFAPNQHSGEEFIQSFQKIKNISPPVTELVMWLDGFDSRSTTELGDAFAAIPSSVTRLCCAGNIFSINEETLAKIFASIPKSVTLIELDLSESILSIDNLSIENIQQLANSLPNIDFYFRESELKAMSIEQRQTDLARENRTHC
;
A
#
# COMPACT_ATOMS: atom_id res chain seq x y z
N MET A 1 15.20 6.01 8.09
CA MET A 1 15.75 4.66 7.85
C MET A 1 14.65 3.77 7.30
N GLN A 2 15.01 2.76 6.49
CA GLN A 2 14.09 1.73 5.99
C GLN A 2 13.90 0.63 7.04
N LEU A 3 12.66 0.17 7.23
CA LEU A 3 12.34 -1.00 8.04
C LEU A 3 11.60 -2.03 7.18
N VAL A 4 12.15 -3.24 7.06
CA VAL A 4 11.44 -4.38 6.50
C VAL A 4 10.61 -5.02 7.61
N PHE A 5 9.31 -5.13 7.38
CA PHE A 5 8.33 -5.49 8.38
C PHE A 5 7.47 -6.67 7.90
N ALA A 6 7.46 -7.77 8.66
CA ALA A 6 6.74 -9.00 8.34
C ALA A 6 5.62 -9.25 9.38
N PRO A 7 4.38 -8.75 9.15
CA PRO A 7 3.30 -8.81 10.12
C PRO A 7 2.62 -10.17 10.32
N ASN A 8 2.96 -11.16 9.51
CA ASN A 8 2.18 -12.40 9.33
C ASN A 8 2.23 -13.39 10.50
N GLN A 9 3.04 -13.16 11.55
CA GLN A 9 3.16 -14.08 12.69
C GLN A 9 2.38 -13.66 13.95
N HIS A 10 1.50 -12.66 13.84
CA HIS A 10 0.88 -12.00 14.98
C HIS A 10 -0.64 -12.22 15.04
N SER A 11 -1.22 -12.33 16.24
CA SER A 11 -2.68 -12.17 16.43
C SER A 11 -3.14 -10.77 15.95
N GLY A 12 -4.44 -10.54 15.79
CA GLY A 12 -4.97 -9.25 15.30
C GLY A 12 -4.52 -8.04 16.13
N GLU A 13 -4.48 -8.19 17.45
CA GLU A 13 -4.02 -7.14 18.35
C GLU A 13 -2.50 -6.93 18.26
N GLU A 14 -1.72 -8.02 18.23
CA GLU A 14 -0.26 -7.95 18.07
C GLU A 14 0.14 -7.35 16.71
N PHE A 15 -0.65 -7.61 15.67
CA PHE A 15 -0.52 -6.99 14.35
C PHE A 15 -0.64 -5.47 14.48
N ILE A 16 -1.69 -4.93 15.08
CA ILE A 16 -1.85 -3.47 15.23
C ILE A 16 -0.74 -2.88 16.13
N GLN A 17 -0.43 -3.53 17.26
CA GLN A 17 0.61 -3.07 18.18
C GLN A 17 2.00 -3.00 17.54
N SER A 18 2.28 -3.87 16.56
CA SER A 18 3.56 -3.86 15.85
C SER A 18 3.82 -2.54 15.11
N PHE A 19 2.79 -1.95 14.49
CA PHE A 19 2.88 -0.63 13.84
C PHE A 19 3.14 0.48 14.85
N GLN A 20 2.47 0.41 16.01
CA GLN A 20 2.67 1.38 17.08
C GLN A 20 4.10 1.35 17.64
N LYS A 21 4.76 0.19 17.65
CA LYS A 21 6.14 0.04 18.12
C LYS A 21 7.16 0.72 17.20
N ILE A 22 6.84 0.88 15.91
CA ILE A 22 7.71 1.54 14.92
C ILE A 22 8.08 2.96 15.36
N LYS A 23 7.17 3.67 16.05
CA LYS A 23 7.39 5.06 16.51
C LYS A 23 8.58 5.21 17.45
N ASN A 24 8.99 4.13 18.13
CA ASN A 24 10.05 4.13 19.13
C ASN A 24 11.42 3.71 18.55
N ILE A 25 11.49 3.37 17.26
CA ILE A 25 12.74 2.97 16.61
C ILE A 25 13.61 4.20 16.36
N SER A 26 14.90 4.10 16.72
CA SER A 26 15.90 5.13 16.46
C SER A 26 17.03 4.55 15.58
N PRO A 27 17.42 5.22 14.48
CA PRO A 27 16.85 6.47 13.96
C PRO A 27 15.40 6.29 13.44
N PRO A 28 14.62 7.39 13.30
CA PRO A 28 13.23 7.30 12.86
C PRO A 28 13.07 6.54 11.54
N VAL A 29 12.05 5.68 11.50
CA VAL A 29 11.67 4.95 10.30
C VAL A 29 10.96 5.92 9.37
N THR A 30 11.50 6.06 8.16
CA THR A 30 11.01 6.96 7.11
C THR A 30 10.37 6.21 5.96
N GLU A 31 10.66 4.91 5.88
CA GLU A 31 10.22 4.00 4.83
C GLU A 31 9.90 2.66 5.47
N LEU A 32 8.68 2.19 5.26
CA LEU A 32 8.18 0.91 5.74
C LEU A 32 7.97 -0.01 4.55
N VAL A 33 8.69 -1.12 4.54
CA VAL A 33 8.64 -2.12 3.48
C VAL A 33 7.98 -3.37 4.05
N MET A 34 6.81 -3.72 3.53
CA MET A 34 5.99 -4.83 3.97
C MET A 34 5.90 -5.85 2.85
N TRP A 35 6.76 -6.86 2.94
CA TRP A 35 6.73 -8.02 2.06
C TRP A 35 6.16 -9.16 2.88
N LEU A 36 5.06 -9.80 2.46
CA LEU A 36 4.59 -11.18 2.80
C LEU A 36 3.06 -11.34 2.91
N ASP A 37 2.61 -12.51 2.46
CA ASP A 37 1.29 -13.19 2.32
C ASP A 37 0.25 -13.10 3.47
N GLY A 38 0.27 -12.08 4.32
CA GLY A 38 -0.56 -12.03 5.53
C GLY A 38 -1.89 -11.28 5.38
N PHE A 39 -2.03 -10.40 4.40
CA PHE A 39 -3.16 -9.46 4.33
C PHE A 39 -4.50 -10.13 4.01
N ASP A 40 -4.51 -11.19 3.20
CA ASP A 40 -5.72 -11.96 2.88
C ASP A 40 -6.41 -12.58 4.10
N SER A 41 -5.64 -12.83 5.17
CA SER A 41 -6.17 -13.42 6.41
C SER A 41 -6.69 -12.39 7.40
N ARG A 42 -6.57 -11.08 7.11
CA ARG A 42 -6.94 -9.99 8.01
C ARG A 42 -8.29 -9.39 7.63
N SER A 43 -9.06 -9.01 8.63
CA SER A 43 -10.27 -8.24 8.41
C SER A 43 -9.95 -6.82 7.93
N THR A 44 -10.90 -6.21 7.22
CA THR A 44 -10.85 -4.79 6.83
C THR A 44 -10.54 -3.87 8.00
N THR A 45 -11.12 -4.14 9.16
CA THR A 45 -10.92 -3.35 10.37
C THR A 45 -9.48 -3.46 10.88
N GLU A 46 -8.92 -4.68 10.94
CA GLU A 46 -7.53 -4.87 11.37
C GLU A 46 -6.55 -4.16 10.43
N LEU A 47 -6.75 -4.24 9.11
CA LEU A 47 -5.92 -3.54 8.13
C LEU A 47 -6.04 -2.02 8.29
N GLY A 48 -7.27 -1.50 8.41
CA GLY A 48 -7.51 -0.08 8.63
C GLY A 48 -6.85 0.46 9.90
N ASP A 49 -6.98 -0.26 11.02
CA ASP A 49 -6.39 0.11 12.30
C ASP A 49 -4.85 0.04 12.27
N ALA A 50 -4.29 -0.96 11.60
CA ALA A 50 -2.85 -1.10 11.43
C ALA A 50 -2.27 0.03 10.56
N PHE A 51 -2.90 0.37 9.44
CA PHE A 51 -2.47 1.50 8.61
C PHE A 51 -2.61 2.83 9.37
N ALA A 52 -3.68 3.03 10.14
CA ALA A 52 -3.84 4.22 10.98
C ALA A 52 -2.75 4.33 12.08
N ALA A 53 -2.19 3.20 12.51
CA ALA A 53 -1.12 3.15 13.49
C ALA A 53 0.28 3.43 12.93
N ILE A 54 0.44 3.61 11.61
CA ILE A 54 1.71 4.00 11.00
C ILE A 54 2.20 5.32 11.63
N PRO A 55 3.46 5.40 12.11
CA PRO A 55 3.98 6.64 12.68
C PRO A 55 4.13 7.76 11.65
N SER A 56 3.98 9.01 12.09
CA SER A 56 4.11 10.20 11.25
C SER A 56 5.51 10.42 10.66
N SER A 57 6.53 9.71 11.15
CA SER A 57 7.87 9.72 10.56
C SER A 57 7.94 8.97 9.24
N VAL A 58 7.01 8.04 8.99
CA VAL A 58 6.96 7.25 7.76
C VAL A 58 6.39 8.11 6.63
N THR A 59 7.16 8.19 5.55
CA THR A 59 6.84 8.97 4.36
C THR A 59 6.65 8.12 3.12
N ARG A 60 7.19 6.89 3.13
CA ARG A 60 7.11 5.91 2.05
C ARG A 60 6.61 4.58 2.61
N LEU A 61 5.66 3.98 1.91
CA LEU A 61 5.11 2.67 2.24
C LEU A 61 5.22 1.76 1.01
N CYS A 62 5.95 0.66 1.12
CA CYS A 62 5.97 -0.36 0.08
C CYS A 62 5.20 -1.58 0.57
N CYS A 63 4.12 -1.91 -0.13
CA CYS A 63 3.31 -3.10 0.09
C CYS A 63 3.40 -4.05 -1.12
N ALA A 64 4.50 -4.03 -1.88
CA ALA A 64 4.66 -4.90 -3.03
C ALA A 64 4.63 -6.38 -2.61
N GLY A 65 3.94 -7.21 -3.40
CA GLY A 65 3.80 -8.65 -3.16
C GLY A 65 2.79 -9.02 -2.07
N ASN A 66 1.85 -8.14 -1.72
CA ASN A 66 0.71 -8.51 -0.88
C ASN A 66 -0.50 -8.82 -1.75
N ILE A 67 -1.12 -9.98 -1.52
CA ILE A 67 -2.41 -10.29 -2.11
C ILE A 67 -3.47 -9.57 -1.28
N PHE A 68 -4.29 -8.78 -1.95
CA PHE A 68 -5.47 -8.14 -1.39
C PHE A 68 -6.71 -8.81 -2.00
N SER A 69 -7.25 -9.84 -1.37
CA SER A 69 -8.50 -10.49 -1.78
C SER A 69 -9.73 -9.72 -1.30
N ILE A 70 -9.72 -8.40 -1.41
CA ILE A 70 -10.78 -7.49 -0.97
C ILE A 70 -11.27 -6.64 -2.14
N ASN A 71 -12.51 -6.19 -2.10
CA ASN A 71 -13.07 -5.33 -3.15
C ASN A 71 -12.52 -3.89 -3.10
N GLU A 72 -12.73 -3.14 -4.16
CA GLU A 72 -12.27 -1.77 -4.36
C GLU A 72 -12.77 -0.80 -3.28
N GLU A 73 -14.01 -0.95 -2.82
CA GLU A 73 -14.61 -0.10 -1.79
C GLU A 73 -13.91 -0.32 -0.45
N THR A 74 -13.60 -1.58 -0.14
CA THR A 74 -12.88 -1.98 1.06
C THR A 74 -11.45 -1.48 1.01
N LEU A 75 -10.78 -1.61 -0.13
CA LEU A 75 -9.42 -1.12 -0.33
C LEU A 75 -9.35 0.40 -0.16
N ALA A 76 -10.30 1.15 -0.73
CA ALA A 76 -10.39 2.59 -0.56
C ALA A 76 -10.58 3.01 0.92
N LYS A 77 -11.40 2.29 1.68
CA LYS A 77 -11.59 2.53 3.13
C LYS A 77 -10.31 2.30 3.92
N ILE A 78 -9.61 1.20 3.63
CA ILE A 78 -8.35 0.84 4.27
C ILE A 78 -7.29 1.91 4.00
N PHE A 79 -7.17 2.35 2.74
CA PHE A 79 -6.19 3.36 2.39
C PHE A 79 -6.54 4.75 2.92
N ALA A 80 -7.82 5.09 3.06
CA ALA A 80 -8.23 6.34 3.71
C ALA A 80 -7.75 6.45 5.17
N SER A 81 -7.42 5.32 5.81
CA SER A 81 -6.83 5.29 7.16
C SER A 81 -5.32 5.59 7.18
N ILE A 82 -4.65 5.62 6.02
CA ILE A 82 -3.22 5.86 5.95
C ILE A 82 -2.92 7.31 6.37
N PRO A 83 -1.94 7.54 7.27
CA PRO A 83 -1.56 8.88 7.69
C PRO A 83 -1.10 9.74 6.51
N LYS A 84 -1.48 11.03 6.53
CA LYS A 84 -1.06 12.02 5.52
C LYS A 84 0.45 12.25 5.42
N SER A 85 1.23 11.76 6.39
CA SER A 85 2.68 11.79 6.32
C SER A 85 3.23 10.86 5.23
N VAL A 86 2.50 9.78 4.92
CA VAL A 86 2.80 8.87 3.83
C VAL A 86 2.41 9.56 2.53
N THR A 87 3.42 9.89 1.74
CA THR A 87 3.27 10.65 0.47
C THR A 87 3.54 9.78 -0.75
N LEU A 88 4.12 8.60 -0.54
CA LEU A 88 4.39 7.61 -1.58
C LEU A 88 3.94 6.24 -1.09
N ILE A 89 3.13 5.57 -1.91
CA ILE A 89 2.78 4.16 -1.70
C ILE A 89 3.08 3.37 -2.97
N GLU A 90 3.92 2.36 -2.82
CA GLU A 90 4.16 1.36 -3.84
C GLU A 90 3.32 0.12 -3.52
N LEU A 91 2.44 -0.25 -4.43
CA LEU A 91 1.59 -1.43 -4.30
C LEU A 91 1.85 -2.38 -5.47
N ASP A 92 1.61 -3.65 -5.22
CA ASP A 92 1.39 -4.62 -6.28
C ASP A 92 0.02 -5.23 -6.07
N LEU A 93 -0.82 -5.18 -7.10
CA LEU A 93 -2.13 -5.81 -7.18
C LEU A 93 -2.14 -6.93 -8.23
N SER A 94 -0.99 -7.34 -8.76
CA SER A 94 -0.87 -8.25 -9.90
C SER A 94 -1.52 -9.61 -9.64
N GLU A 95 -1.48 -10.07 -8.39
CA GLU A 95 -2.06 -11.33 -7.92
C GLU A 95 -3.39 -11.13 -7.14
N SER A 96 -3.92 -9.91 -7.08
CA SER A 96 -5.21 -9.61 -6.45
C SER A 96 -6.38 -9.89 -7.38
N ILE A 97 -7.60 -10.11 -6.85
CA ILE A 97 -8.84 -10.03 -7.64
C ILE A 97 -9.00 -8.66 -8.31
N LEU A 98 -8.38 -7.63 -7.72
CA LEU A 98 -8.23 -6.28 -8.22
C LEU A 98 -7.01 -6.14 -9.14
N SER A 99 -6.50 -7.23 -9.70
CA SER A 99 -5.52 -7.16 -10.77
C SER A 99 -6.02 -6.20 -11.85
N ILE A 100 -5.09 -5.46 -12.44
CA ILE A 100 -5.40 -4.40 -13.39
C ILE A 100 -6.16 -4.91 -14.62
N ASP A 101 -6.04 -6.20 -14.92
CA ASP A 101 -6.83 -6.88 -15.96
C ASP A 101 -8.33 -6.92 -15.65
N ASN A 102 -8.69 -6.83 -14.36
CA ASN A 102 -10.05 -6.88 -13.83
C ASN A 102 -10.56 -5.51 -13.33
N LEU A 103 -9.69 -4.52 -13.16
CA LEU A 103 -10.07 -3.18 -12.72
C LEU A 103 -10.59 -2.33 -13.86
N SER A 104 -11.79 -1.75 -13.69
CA SER A 104 -12.24 -0.70 -14.60
C SER A 104 -11.45 0.59 -14.36
N ILE A 105 -11.41 1.46 -15.38
CA ILE A 105 -10.85 2.81 -15.27
C ILE A 105 -11.51 3.58 -14.11
N GLU A 106 -12.82 3.40 -13.92
CA GLU A 106 -13.56 4.03 -12.84
C GLU A 106 -13.07 3.58 -11.46
N ASN A 107 -12.79 2.28 -11.28
CA ASN A 107 -12.25 1.77 -10.01
C ASN A 107 -10.85 2.31 -9.74
N ILE A 108 -9.99 2.39 -10.76
CA ILE A 108 -8.65 3.00 -10.64
C ILE A 108 -8.78 4.47 -10.22
N GLN A 109 -9.73 5.20 -10.81
CA GLN A 109 -9.95 6.61 -10.52
C GLN A 109 -10.55 6.83 -9.13
N GLN A 110 -11.42 5.93 -8.67
CA GLN A 110 -11.95 5.93 -7.31
C GLN A 110 -10.85 5.67 -6.27
N LEU A 111 -9.96 4.71 -6.54
CA LEU A 111 -8.80 4.46 -5.69
C LEU A 111 -7.86 5.67 -5.64
N ALA A 112 -7.54 6.27 -6.79
CA ALA A 112 -6.73 7.48 -6.86
C ALA A 112 -7.38 8.65 -6.09
N ASN A 113 -8.69 8.86 -6.24
CA ASN A 113 -9.43 9.93 -5.58
C ASN A 113 -9.55 9.73 -4.06
N SER A 114 -9.55 8.48 -3.59
CA SER A 114 -9.58 8.17 -2.16
C SER A 114 -8.34 8.69 -1.42
N LEU A 115 -7.28 9.06 -2.17
CA LEU A 115 -5.95 9.31 -1.63
C LEU A 115 -5.30 10.55 -2.25
N PRO A 116 -5.79 11.75 -1.91
CA PRO A 116 -5.43 12.98 -2.59
C PRO A 116 -3.96 13.42 -2.43
N ASN A 117 -3.14 12.68 -1.66
CA ASN A 117 -1.73 13.02 -1.37
C ASN A 117 -0.77 11.82 -1.54
N ILE A 118 -1.21 10.74 -2.16
CA ILE A 118 -0.42 9.52 -2.33
C ILE A 118 -0.19 9.31 -3.81
N ASP A 119 1.08 9.34 -4.21
CA ASP A 119 1.48 8.83 -5.51
C ASP A 119 1.39 7.30 -5.45
N PHE A 120 0.50 6.71 -6.26
CA PHE A 120 0.43 5.28 -6.52
C PHE A 120 1.44 4.91 -7.58
N TYR A 121 2.16 3.83 -7.32
CA TYR A 121 3.01 3.20 -8.29
C TYR A 121 2.50 1.77 -8.57
N PHE A 122 2.25 1.46 -9.84
CA PHE A 122 1.95 0.12 -10.34
C PHE A 122 3.22 -0.50 -10.93
N ARG A 123 3.45 -1.80 -10.72
CA ARG A 123 4.63 -2.48 -11.28
C ARG A 123 4.57 -2.53 -12.81
N GLU A 124 5.74 -2.68 -13.44
CA GLU A 124 5.89 -2.70 -14.90
C GLU A 124 4.97 -3.74 -15.59
N SER A 125 4.74 -4.89 -14.93
CA SER A 125 3.81 -5.93 -15.38
C SER A 125 2.35 -5.44 -15.43
N GLU A 126 1.94 -4.64 -14.45
CA GLU A 126 0.60 -4.06 -14.37
C GLU A 126 0.44 -2.90 -15.37
N LEU A 127 1.48 -2.07 -15.52
CA LEU A 127 1.52 -1.02 -16.53
C LEU A 127 1.44 -1.57 -17.96
N LYS A 128 2.05 -2.73 -18.23
CA LYS A 128 2.00 -3.43 -19.52
C LYS A 128 0.60 -3.95 -19.90
N ALA A 129 -0.32 -4.05 -18.95
CA ALA A 129 -1.73 -4.37 -19.21
C ALA A 129 -2.60 -3.12 -19.47
N MET A 130 -2.18 -1.94 -18.98
CA MET A 130 -2.89 -0.66 -19.19
C MET A 130 -2.70 -0.08 -20.60
N SER A 131 -3.58 0.84 -21.02
CA SER A 131 -3.44 1.54 -22.31
C SER A 131 -2.17 2.40 -22.39
N ILE A 132 -1.69 2.67 -23.61
CA ILE A 132 -0.44 3.42 -23.88
C ILE A 132 -0.44 4.84 -23.24
N GLU A 133 -1.61 5.47 -23.13
CA GLU A 133 -1.76 6.83 -22.60
C GLU A 133 -1.53 6.89 -21.08
N GLN A 134 -2.00 5.89 -20.32
CA GLN A 134 -1.70 5.78 -18.89
C GLN A 134 -0.21 5.48 -18.64
N ARG A 135 0.40 4.60 -19.44
CA ARG A 135 1.84 4.27 -19.32
C ARG A 135 2.75 5.50 -19.41
N GLN A 136 2.40 6.50 -20.22
CA GLN A 136 3.21 7.72 -20.36
C GLN A 136 3.19 8.60 -19.11
N THR A 137 2.07 8.61 -18.37
CA THR A 137 1.96 9.36 -17.12
C THR A 137 2.74 8.66 -15.99
N ASP A 138 2.81 7.33 -16.03
CA ASP A 138 3.49 6.52 -15.00
C ASP A 138 4.99 6.30 -15.25
N LEU A 139 5.44 6.24 -16.51
CA LEU A 139 6.88 6.25 -16.85
C LEU A 139 7.60 7.51 -16.34
N ALA A 140 6.90 8.64 -16.25
CA ALA A 140 7.43 9.85 -15.64
C ALA A 140 7.57 9.73 -14.10
N ARG A 141 6.82 8.82 -13.47
CA ARG A 141 6.81 8.52 -12.03
C ARG A 141 7.82 7.44 -11.63
N GLU A 142 8.13 6.50 -12.54
CA GLU A 142 9.15 5.42 -12.40
C GLU A 142 10.55 5.92 -11.98
N ASN A 143 10.90 7.18 -12.25
CA ASN A 143 12.22 7.72 -11.88
C ASN A 143 12.37 8.02 -10.37
N ARG A 144 11.37 7.70 -9.53
CA ARG A 144 11.47 7.74 -8.07
C ARG A 144 11.78 6.33 -7.57
N THR A 145 12.91 6.18 -6.87
CA THR A 145 13.49 4.93 -6.37
C THR A 145 12.44 3.93 -5.86
N HIS A 146 12.31 2.79 -6.55
CA HIS A 146 11.54 1.61 -6.13
C HIS A 146 12.15 0.98 -4.88
N CYS A 147 11.31 0.34 -4.06
CA CYS A 147 11.73 -0.40 -2.87
C CYS A 147 12.18 -1.83 -3.18
#